data_AF-A0AAJ2NSQ6-F1
#
_entry.id   AF-A0AAJ2NSQ6-F1
#
_cell.length_a   1.000
_cell.length_b   1.000
_cell.length_c   1.000
_cell.angle_alpha   90.00
_cell.angle_beta   90.00
_cell.angle_gamma   90.00
#
_symmetry.space_group_name_H-M   'P 1'
#
loop_
_entity.id
_entity.type
_entity.pdbx_description
1 polymer ?
#
loop_
_entity_poly.entity_id
_entity_poly.type
_entity_poly.pdbx_seq_one_letter_code
_entity_poly.pdbx_strand_id
1 'polypeptide(L)'
;YLIMPIKAVFFDLDDTLLVDEAISAEALQVTAEKARSLTGINLEIFKKDVRHQAQSLWRSSSCHSYCRRIGISAFECLWGNFQGPTEDL
;
A
#
# COMPACT_ATOMS: atom_id res chain seq x y z
N TYR A 1 -10.77 -42.94 -14.10
CA TYR A 1 -10.88 -41.73 -13.28
C TYR A 1 -11.29 -40.58 -14.18
N LEU A 2 -12.47 -39.98 -13.95
CA LEU A 2 -12.90 -38.79 -14.71
C LEU A 2 -12.12 -37.58 -14.17
N ILE A 3 -11.40 -36.89 -15.03
CA ILE A 3 -10.80 -35.59 -14.69
C ILE A 3 -11.96 -34.58 -14.67
N MET A 4 -12.26 -34.01 -13.51
CA MET A 4 -13.17 -32.88 -13.45
C MET A 4 -12.46 -31.63 -13.99
N PRO A 5 -13.05 -30.90 -14.96
CA PRO A 5 -12.44 -29.68 -15.47
C PRO A 5 -12.44 -28.59 -14.41
N ILE A 6 -11.35 -27.83 -14.31
CA ILE A 6 -11.28 -26.62 -13.50
C ILE A 6 -12.34 -25.64 -14.05
N LYS A 7 -13.26 -25.20 -13.19
CA LYS A 7 -14.38 -24.33 -13.58
C LYS A 7 -14.05 -22.84 -13.49
N ALA A 8 -13.16 -22.47 -12.58
CA ALA A 8 -12.73 -21.09 -12.37
C ALA A 8 -11.37 -21.07 -11.67
N VAL A 9 -10.63 -19.97 -11.88
CA VAL A 9 -9.39 -19.64 -11.16
C VAL A 9 -9.55 -18.21 -10.64
N PHE A 10 -9.21 -18.02 -9.36
CA PHE A 10 -9.07 -16.70 -8.76
C PHE A 10 -7.59 -16.45 -8.53
N PHE A 11 -7.12 -15.29 -8.97
CA PHE A 11 -5.77 -14.81 -8.70
C PHE A 11 -5.88 -13.38 -8.21
N ASP A 12 -5.06 -13.06 -7.23
CA ASP A 12 -4.86 -11.69 -6.80
C ASP A 12 -3.95 -10.97 -7.79
N LEU A 13 -3.93 -9.65 -7.74
CA LEU A 13 -3.03 -8.84 -8.54
C LEU A 13 -1.72 -8.64 -7.79
N ASP A 14 -1.79 -8.08 -6.59
CA ASP A 14 -0.63 -7.64 -5.82
C ASP A 14 0.05 -8.85 -5.17
N ASP A 15 1.38 -8.88 -5.28
CA ASP A 15 2.27 -9.97 -4.85
C ASP A 15 1.93 -11.38 -5.39
N THR A 16 1.03 -11.45 -6.38
CA THR A 16 0.72 -12.65 -7.17
C THR A 16 1.13 -12.46 -8.63
N LEU A 17 0.65 -11.38 -9.27
CA LEU A 17 1.00 -11.03 -10.65
C LEU A 17 1.90 -9.80 -10.74
N LEU A 18 1.75 -8.87 -9.79
CA LEU A 18 2.60 -7.70 -9.62
C LEU A 18 3.51 -7.90 -8.41
N VAL A 19 4.67 -7.25 -8.43
CA VAL A 19 5.61 -7.22 -7.28
C VAL A 19 5.42 -5.90 -6.53
N ASP A 20 4.24 -5.74 -5.91
CA ASP A 20 3.81 -4.44 -5.37
C ASP A 20 4.75 -3.95 -4.26
N GLU A 21 5.17 -4.83 -3.36
CA GLU A 21 6.09 -4.47 -2.27
C GLU A 21 7.41 -3.90 -2.83
N ALA A 22 7.97 -4.55 -3.85
CA ALA A 22 9.24 -4.14 -4.46
C ALA A 22 9.10 -2.80 -5.20
N ILE A 23 8.00 -2.60 -5.94
CA ILE A 23 7.73 -1.36 -6.68
C ILE A 23 7.53 -0.19 -5.70
N SER A 24 6.74 -0.39 -4.65
CA SER A 24 6.51 0.61 -3.61
C SER A 24 7.80 0.98 -2.86
N ALA A 25 8.65 -0.01 -2.56
CA ALA A 25 9.96 0.23 -1.95
C ALA A 25 10.88 1.07 -2.84
N GLU A 26 10.94 0.77 -4.14
CA GLU A 26 11.75 1.51 -5.12
C GLU A 26 11.23 2.94 -5.31
N ALA A 27 9.91 3.14 -5.39
CA ALA A 27 9.31 4.46 -5.49
C ALA A 27 9.67 5.35 -4.27
N LEU A 28 9.62 4.78 -3.07
CA LEU A 28 10.05 5.48 -1.85
C LEU A 28 11.55 5.76 -1.85
N GLN A 29 12.38 4.83 -2.35
CA GLN A 29 13.82 5.00 -2.48
C GLN A 29 14.16 6.20 -3.39
N VAL A 30 13.61 6.23 -4.61
CA VAL A 30 13.83 7.33 -5.58
C VAL A 30 13.34 8.66 -5.01
N THR A 31 12.19 8.67 -4.32
CA THR A 31 11.66 9.86 -3.65
C THR A 31 12.61 10.38 -2.57
N ALA A 32 13.14 9.47 -1.73
CA ALA A 32 14.07 9.82 -0.67
C ALA A 32 15.42 10.32 -1.22
N GLU A 33 15.91 9.75 -2.32
CA GLU A 33 17.10 10.23 -3.01
C GLU A 33 16.93 11.64 -3.57
N LYS A 34 15.76 11.93 -4.16
CA LYS A 34 15.42 13.27 -4.61
C LYS A 34 15.38 14.26 -3.45
N ALA A 35 14.71 13.91 -2.35
CA ALA A 35 14.66 14.75 -1.15
C ALA A 35 16.06 15.03 -0.58
N ARG A 36 16.92 14.01 -0.49
CA ARG A 36 18.33 14.15 -0.10
C ARG A 36 19.08 15.10 -1.03
N SER A 37 18.92 14.98 -2.35
CA SER A 37 19.61 15.85 -3.32
C SER A 37 19.27 17.33 -3.15
N LEU A 38 18.06 17.64 -2.68
CA LEU A 38 17.56 19.01 -2.52
C LEU A 38 17.90 19.62 -1.16
N THR A 39 18.08 18.79 -0.13
CA THR A 39 18.11 19.26 1.27
C THR A 39 19.28 18.73 2.10
N GLY A 40 19.98 17.70 1.63
CA GLY A 40 21.06 17.03 2.38
C GLY A 40 20.59 16.08 3.49
N ILE A 41 19.30 15.78 3.59
CA ILE A 41 18.75 14.89 4.64
C ILE A 41 19.33 13.46 4.60
N ASN A 42 19.30 12.79 5.74
CA ASN A 42 19.61 11.36 5.81
C ASN A 42 18.47 10.53 5.20
N LEU A 43 18.82 9.70 4.22
CA LEU A 43 17.87 8.90 3.44
C LEU A 43 17.14 7.86 4.29
N GLU A 44 17.85 7.12 5.15
CA GLU A 44 17.24 6.06 5.96
C GLU A 44 16.31 6.63 7.05
N ILE A 45 16.69 7.75 7.66
CA ILE A 45 15.84 8.46 8.61
C ILE A 45 14.56 8.95 7.90
N PHE A 46 14.71 9.58 6.73
CA PHE A 46 13.56 10.06 5.96
C PHE A 46 12.59 8.93 5.59
N LYS A 47 13.08 7.81 5.04
CA LYS A 47 12.22 6.66 4.69
C LYS A 47 11.53 6.08 5.93
N LYS A 48 12.22 6.01 7.07
CA LYS A 48 11.65 5.55 8.33
C LYS A 48 10.51 6.48 8.78
N ASP A 49 10.74 7.79 8.74
CA ASP A 49 9.76 8.78 9.15
C ASP A 49 8.55 8.79 8.22
N VAL A 50 8.74 8.68 6.90
CA VAL A 50 7.65 8.54 5.93
C VAL A 50 6.77 7.34 6.25
N ARG A 51 7.36 6.16 6.50
CA ARG A 51 6.61 4.95 6.88
C ARG A 51 5.85 5.14 8.18
N HIS A 52 6.47 5.74 9.19
CA HIS A 52 5.84 5.99 10.47
C HIS A 52 4.64 6.95 10.34
N GLN A 53 4.82 8.06 9.63
CA GLN A 53 3.74 9.03 9.40
C GLN A 53 2.61 8.42 8.57
N ALA A 54 2.93 7.66 7.52
CA ALA A 54 1.93 6.97 6.72
C ALA A 54 1.07 6.01 7.56
N GLN A 55 1.71 5.20 8.42
CA GLN A 55 1.01 4.32 9.35
C GLN A 55 0.16 5.09 10.36
N SER A 56 0.66 6.21 10.88
CA SER A 56 -0.09 7.04 11.83
C SER A 56 -1.36 7.59 11.18
N LEU A 57 -1.24 8.19 10.00
CA LEU A 57 -2.37 8.75 9.23
C LEU A 57 -3.39 7.67 8.87
N TRP A 58 -2.91 6.51 8.43
CA TRP A 58 -3.77 5.38 8.10
C TRP A 58 -4.52 4.84 9.32
N ARG A 59 -3.88 4.72 10.48
CA ARG A 59 -4.55 4.26 11.72
C ARG A 59 -5.58 5.25 12.24
N SER A 60 -5.39 6.53 11.97
CA SER A 60 -6.32 7.59 12.37
C SER A 60 -7.43 7.86 11.35
N SER A 61 -7.41 7.22 10.17
CA SER A 61 -8.43 7.47 9.14
C SER A 61 -9.77 6.84 9.51
N SER A 62 -10.87 7.47 9.08
CA SER A 62 -12.22 6.91 9.26
C SER A 62 -12.37 5.55 8.56
N CYS A 63 -11.73 5.38 7.40
CA CYS A 63 -11.75 4.15 6.62
C CYS A 63 -10.77 3.07 7.11
N HIS A 64 -10.01 3.27 8.21
CA HIS A 64 -8.99 2.31 8.66
C HIS A 64 -9.54 0.89 8.82
N SER A 65 -10.71 0.78 9.45
CA SER A 65 -11.37 -0.50 9.70
C SER A 65 -11.77 -1.19 8.40
N TYR A 66 -12.22 -0.43 7.40
CA TYR A 66 -12.53 -0.94 6.07
C TYR A 66 -11.27 -1.40 5.34
N CYS A 67 -10.26 -0.55 5.24
CA CYS A 67 -8.99 -0.86 4.58
C CYS A 67 -8.35 -2.13 5.14
N ARG A 68 -8.34 -2.30 6.48
CA ARG A 68 -7.83 -3.52 7.11
C ARG A 68 -8.61 -4.77 6.72
N ARG A 69 -9.93 -4.69 6.55
CA ARG A 69 -10.75 -5.86 6.19
C ARG A 69 -10.45 -6.35 4.77
N ILE A 70 -10.14 -5.42 3.87
CA ILE A 70 -9.92 -5.72 2.46
C ILE A 70 -8.43 -5.81 2.07
N GLY A 71 -7.52 -5.75 3.04
CA GLY A 71 -6.08 -5.94 2.80
C GLY A 71 -5.31 -4.70 2.32
N ILE A 72 -5.92 -3.52 2.37
CA ILE A 72 -5.31 -2.27 1.90
C ILE A 72 -4.29 -1.73 2.92
N SER A 73 -3.07 -1.50 2.46
CA SER A 73 -1.96 -0.94 3.22
C SER A 73 -2.08 0.57 3.45
N ALA A 74 -1.17 1.13 4.25
CA ALA A 74 -1.10 2.58 4.46
C ALA A 74 -0.74 3.35 3.17
N PHE A 75 0.12 2.80 2.31
CA PHE A 75 0.53 3.48 1.08
C PHE A 75 -0.62 3.57 0.07
N GLU A 76 -1.36 2.48 -0.09
CA GLU A 76 -2.57 2.45 -0.93
C GLU A 76 -3.68 3.33 -0.35
N CYS A 77 -3.88 3.27 0.97
CA CYS A 77 -4.94 4.02 1.63
C CYS A 77 -4.79 5.53 1.45
N LEU A 78 -3.56 6.04 1.53
CA LEU A 78 -3.29 7.49 1.47
C LEU A 78 -3.43 8.06 0.06
N TRP A 79 -3.52 7.20 -0.96
CA TRP A 79 -3.80 7.61 -2.33
C TRP A 79 -5.29 7.51 -2.68
N GLY A 80 -6.04 6.64 -2.01
CA GLY A 80 -7.45 6.44 -2.26
C GLY A 80 -8.36 7.41 -1.49
N ASN A 81 -9.49 7.77 -2.10
CA ASN A 81 -10.49 8.63 -1.46
C ASN A 81 -11.41 7.89 -0.49
N PHE A 82 -11.57 6.55 -0.64
CA PHE A 82 -12.42 5.70 0.20
C PHE A 82 -13.79 6.32 0.53
N GLN A 83 -14.51 6.75 -0.51
CA GLN A 83 -15.85 7.33 -0.38
C GLN A 83 -16.90 6.30 -0.77
N GLY A 84 -17.95 6.16 0.04
CA GLY A 84 -19.07 5.28 -0.22
C GLY A 84 -20.28 5.64 0.62
N PRO A 85 -21.46 5.07 0.32
CA PRO A 85 -22.66 5.28 1.15
C PRO A 85 -22.73 4.32 2.35
N THR A 86 -21.75 3.43 2.52
CA THR A 86 -21.78 2.39 3.54
C THR A 86 -21.20 2.89 4.85
N GLU A 87 -21.68 2.38 5.98
CA GLU A 87 -21.29 2.87 7.32
C GLU A 87 -19.78 2.72 7.59
N ASP A 88 -19.11 1.85 6.85
CA ASP A 88 -17.68 1.59 6.90
C ASP A 88 -16.81 2.44 5.96
N LEU A 89 -17.41 3.32 5.13
CA LEU A 89 -16.73 4.21 4.18
C LEU A 89 -17.19 5.67 4.28
#